data_AF-A0A8U0WAV3-F1
#
_entry.id   AF-A0A8U0WAV3-F1
#
_cell.length_a   1.000
_cell.length_b   1.000
_cell.length_c   1.000
_cell.angle_alpha   90.00
_cell.angle_beta   90.00
_cell.angle_gamma   90.00
#
_symmetry.space_group_name_H-M   'P 1'
#
loop_
_entity.id
_entity.type
_entity.pdbx_description
1 polymer ?
#
loop_
_entity_poly.entity_id
_entity_poly.type
_entity_poly.pdbx_seq_one_letter_code
_entity_poly.pdbx_strand_id
1 'polypeptide(L)'
;MELLFSINPDVRELAESLDWWIIPVLNVDGFVYSHEKERLWRKSRRPASPDYIGIDLNRNFSHKWSAKKCERPASNVYSGPHPESEPEVEQLTNFINNNIPDGSIKIYVALHAPDQAILTPWSYTKVPPKQYNDLLHVANAFVKALYPRYRTKYKCGTMANILKPFSGTSTDWAYGMKGIPIVFCVELPSRDIPKLFELPERMILRTSAELLDGFIGLIKAVKELQYI
;
A
#
# COMPACT_ATOMS: atom_id res chain seq x y z
N MET A 1 19.10 -7.44 9.20
CA MET A 1 17.70 -7.71 8.78
C MET A 1 16.89 -7.99 10.03
N GLU A 2 16.04 -7.05 10.45
CA GLU A 2 15.35 -7.07 11.75
C GLU A 2 14.47 -8.32 11.94
N LEU A 3 13.70 -8.71 10.91
CA LEU A 3 12.83 -9.89 10.98
C LEU A 3 13.58 -11.21 11.24
N LEU A 4 14.88 -11.31 10.90
CA LEU A 4 15.66 -12.54 11.10
C LEU A 4 16.49 -12.52 12.37
N PHE A 5 17.07 -11.38 12.73
CA PHE A 5 18.18 -11.33 13.70
C PHE A 5 18.00 -10.33 14.84
N SER A 6 16.85 -9.64 14.93
CA SER A 6 16.63 -8.69 16.01
C SER A 6 16.61 -9.39 17.37
N ILE A 7 17.26 -8.82 18.38
CA ILE A 7 17.16 -9.28 19.78
C ILE A 7 16.05 -8.55 20.54
N ASN A 8 15.37 -7.59 19.90
CA ASN A 8 14.26 -6.88 20.50
C ASN A 8 13.05 -7.83 20.58
N PRO A 9 12.49 -8.12 21.78
CA PRO A 9 11.37 -9.05 21.92
C PRO A 9 10.13 -8.61 21.15
N ASP A 10 9.85 -7.31 21.05
CA ASP A 10 8.70 -6.81 20.27
C ASP A 10 8.88 -7.06 18.76
N VAL A 11 10.11 -6.98 18.26
CA VAL A 11 10.43 -7.28 16.85
C VAL A 11 10.41 -8.78 16.59
N ARG A 12 10.87 -9.59 17.55
CA ARG A 12 10.74 -11.06 17.46
C ARG A 12 9.28 -11.48 17.43
N GLU A 13 8.45 -10.90 18.30
CA GLU A 13 7.02 -11.16 18.30
C GLU A 13 6.37 -10.79 16.95
N LEU A 14 6.68 -9.62 16.39
CA LEU A 14 6.26 -9.21 15.04
C LEU A 14 6.67 -10.24 13.97
N ALA A 15 7.92 -10.70 14.01
CA ALA A 15 8.47 -11.62 13.02
C ALA A 15 7.90 -13.04 13.15
N GLU A 16 7.60 -13.50 14.35
CA GLU A 16 7.20 -14.88 14.65
C GLU A 16 5.68 -15.08 14.67
N SER A 17 4.89 -14.00 14.72
CA SER A 17 3.41 -14.08 14.72
C SER A 17 2.81 -14.33 13.33
N LEU A 18 3.60 -14.17 12.25
CA LEU A 18 3.12 -14.17 10.87
C LEU A 18 4.17 -14.73 9.91
N ASP A 19 3.69 -15.34 8.82
CA ASP A 19 4.50 -15.53 7.63
C ASP A 19 4.50 -14.25 6.77
N TRP A 20 5.69 -13.80 6.37
CA TRP A 20 5.89 -12.53 5.67
C TRP A 20 6.12 -12.75 4.17
N TRP A 21 5.15 -12.33 3.35
CA TRP A 21 5.32 -12.19 1.90
C TRP A 21 5.72 -10.74 1.57
N ILE A 22 6.97 -10.52 1.16
CA ILE A 22 7.51 -9.18 0.87
C ILE A 22 7.81 -9.07 -0.63
N ILE A 23 7.12 -8.16 -1.30
CA ILE A 23 7.35 -7.81 -2.71
C ILE A 23 8.05 -6.45 -2.74
N PRO A 24 9.38 -6.40 -2.88
CA PRO A 24 10.14 -5.15 -2.77
C PRO A 24 9.84 -4.19 -3.93
N VAL A 25 9.64 -4.72 -5.14
CA VAL A 25 9.34 -3.94 -6.34
C VAL A 25 8.31 -4.69 -7.18
N LEU A 26 7.07 -4.20 -7.24
CA LEU A 26 6.03 -4.76 -8.10
C LEU A 26 6.16 -4.25 -9.55
N ASN A 27 6.39 -2.95 -9.73
CA ASN A 27 6.57 -2.30 -11.03
C ASN A 27 8.06 -2.26 -11.41
N VAL A 28 8.61 -3.40 -11.82
CA VAL A 28 10.05 -3.53 -12.11
C VAL A 28 10.47 -2.66 -13.28
N ASP A 29 9.71 -2.67 -14.39
CA ASP A 29 10.03 -1.89 -15.58
C ASP A 29 9.95 -0.38 -15.32
N GLY A 30 8.93 0.07 -14.59
CA GLY A 30 8.80 1.47 -14.20
C GLY A 30 9.91 1.90 -13.25
N PHE A 31 10.35 1.02 -12.35
CA PHE A 31 11.48 1.27 -11.46
C PHE A 31 12.78 1.47 -12.26
N VAL A 32 13.12 0.56 -13.18
CA VAL A 32 14.30 0.70 -14.04
C VAL A 32 14.23 1.96 -14.88
N TYR A 33 13.08 2.24 -15.50
CA TYR A 33 12.88 3.45 -16.30
C TYR A 33 13.08 4.74 -15.51
N SER A 34 12.75 4.74 -14.21
CA SER A 34 13.00 5.88 -13.32
C SER A 34 14.48 6.13 -13.01
N HIS A 35 15.33 5.11 -13.15
CA HIS A 35 16.78 5.25 -13.00
C HIS A 35 17.46 5.69 -14.30
N GLU A 36 16.93 5.26 -15.45
CA GLU A 36 17.63 5.40 -16.73
C GLU A 36 17.12 6.55 -17.62
N LYS A 37 15.84 6.92 -17.51
CA LYS A 37 15.17 7.80 -18.48
C LYS A 37 14.38 8.92 -17.84
N GLU A 38 13.43 8.61 -16.97
CA GLU A 38 12.52 9.61 -16.40
C GLU A 38 12.26 9.37 -14.92
N ARG A 39 12.96 10.13 -14.08
CA ARG A 39 12.99 9.94 -12.61
C ARG A 39 11.62 9.92 -11.94
N LEU A 40 10.63 10.62 -12.50
CA LEU A 40 9.29 10.74 -11.94
C LEU A 40 8.25 9.82 -12.63
N TRP A 41 8.69 8.86 -13.45
CA TRP A 41 7.81 7.87 -14.02
C TRP A 41 7.18 7.00 -12.93
N ARG A 42 5.88 6.69 -13.08
CA ARG A 42 5.12 5.91 -12.08
C ARG A 42 4.27 4.77 -12.61
N LYS A 43 3.92 4.82 -13.90
CA LYS A 43 3.05 3.81 -14.53
C LYS A 43 3.86 2.55 -14.86
N SER A 44 3.21 1.49 -15.31
CA SER A 44 3.90 0.40 -16.00
C SER A 44 4.58 0.87 -17.29
N ARG A 45 5.23 -0.04 -18.01
CA ARG A 45 5.91 0.26 -19.29
C ARG A 45 5.28 -0.38 -20.52
N ARG A 46 4.14 -1.06 -20.38
CA ARG A 46 3.37 -1.60 -21.51
C ARG A 46 2.76 -0.45 -22.34
N PRO A 47 2.79 -0.50 -23.68
CA PRO A 47 2.04 0.45 -24.50
C PRO A 47 0.55 0.44 -24.13
N ALA A 48 0.01 1.59 -23.75
CA ALA A 48 -1.40 1.76 -23.38
C ALA A 48 -2.27 2.17 -24.59
N SER A 49 -1.65 2.83 -25.56
CA SER A 49 -2.22 3.23 -26.86
C SER A 49 -1.06 3.55 -27.82
N PRO A 50 -1.31 3.86 -29.11
CA PRO A 50 -0.23 4.21 -30.04
C PRO A 50 0.71 5.33 -29.55
N ASP A 51 0.16 6.33 -28.85
CA ASP A 51 0.91 7.53 -28.44
C ASP A 51 1.30 7.55 -26.96
N TYR A 52 0.80 6.61 -26.15
CA TYR A 52 0.96 6.65 -24.69
C TYR A 52 1.38 5.31 -24.12
N ILE A 53 2.37 5.36 -23.22
CA ILE A 53 2.91 4.20 -22.52
C ILE A 53 2.40 4.20 -21.07
N GLY A 54 2.10 3.00 -20.58
CA GLY A 54 1.89 2.70 -19.18
C GLY A 54 0.47 2.89 -18.68
N ILE A 55 0.10 2.04 -17.73
CA ILE A 55 -1.13 2.06 -16.94
C ILE A 55 -0.76 2.26 -15.47
N ASP A 56 -1.62 2.94 -14.72
CA ASP A 56 -1.47 3.06 -13.27
C ASP A 56 -1.85 1.73 -12.61
N LEU A 57 -0.85 0.99 -12.13
CA LEU A 57 -1.08 -0.32 -11.50
C LEU A 57 -2.06 -0.24 -10.32
N ASN A 58 -2.02 0.86 -9.55
CA ASN A 58 -2.95 1.06 -8.43
C ASN A 58 -4.30 1.67 -8.86
N ARG A 59 -4.65 1.56 -10.14
CA ARG A 59 -5.98 1.80 -10.71
C ARG A 59 -6.46 0.62 -11.56
N ASN A 60 -5.74 -0.50 -11.54
CA ASN A 60 -5.95 -1.63 -12.43
C ASN A 60 -6.54 -2.86 -11.72
N PHE A 61 -6.73 -2.87 -10.41
CA PHE A 61 -7.31 -4.03 -9.72
C PHE A 61 -8.83 -4.14 -9.93
N SER A 62 -9.39 -5.36 -9.89
CA SER A 62 -10.78 -5.64 -10.29
C SER A 62 -11.89 -5.10 -9.38
N HIS A 63 -11.61 -4.81 -8.11
CA HIS A 63 -12.66 -4.41 -7.17
C HIS A 63 -13.22 -3.02 -7.48
N LYS A 64 -14.51 -2.99 -7.84
CA LYS A 64 -15.24 -1.76 -8.22
C LYS A 64 -14.48 -0.92 -9.25
N TRP A 65 -13.70 -1.56 -10.12
CA TRP A 65 -12.80 -0.91 -11.06
C TRP A 65 -13.49 0.17 -11.89
N SER A 66 -14.68 -0.11 -12.43
CA SER A 66 -15.44 0.84 -13.26
C SER A 66 -16.09 2.00 -12.50
N ALA A 67 -16.09 2.00 -11.16
CA ALA A 67 -16.85 2.99 -10.38
C ALA A 67 -16.31 4.43 -10.53
N LYS A 68 -14.98 4.58 -10.63
CA LYS A 68 -14.27 5.87 -10.72
C LYS A 68 -12.99 5.76 -11.58
N LYS A 69 -13.03 4.96 -12.65
CA LYS A 69 -11.86 4.74 -13.54
C LYS A 69 -11.48 6.01 -14.32
N CYS A 70 -10.21 6.13 -14.68
CA CYS A 70 -9.73 7.10 -15.64
C CYS A 70 -9.50 6.41 -16.99
N GLU A 71 -10.17 6.89 -18.05
CA GLU A 71 -10.10 6.27 -19.37
C GLU A 71 -9.09 6.93 -20.32
N ARG A 72 -8.45 8.03 -19.90
CA ARG A 72 -7.52 8.78 -20.75
C ARG A 72 -6.10 8.20 -20.67
N PRO A 73 -5.54 7.59 -21.74
CA PRO A 73 -4.21 6.96 -21.69
C PRO A 73 -3.06 7.93 -21.36
N ALA A 74 -3.21 9.20 -21.74
CA ALA A 74 -2.30 10.29 -21.38
C ALA A 74 -2.24 10.59 -19.88
N SER A 75 -3.26 10.18 -19.11
CA SER A 75 -3.31 10.47 -17.69
C SER A 75 -2.31 9.62 -16.93
N ASN A 76 -1.66 10.25 -15.96
CA ASN A 76 -0.86 9.54 -14.98
C ASN A 76 -1.70 8.49 -14.22
N VAL A 77 -3.01 8.72 -14.00
CA VAL A 77 -3.92 7.81 -13.28
C VAL A 77 -4.73 6.91 -14.23
N TYR A 78 -4.28 6.70 -15.47
CA TYR A 78 -4.99 5.86 -16.44
C TYR A 78 -5.22 4.44 -15.89
N SER A 79 -6.48 3.99 -15.89
CA SER A 79 -6.89 2.73 -15.25
C SER A 79 -6.64 1.48 -16.10
N GLY A 80 -6.30 1.64 -17.37
CA GLY A 80 -6.17 0.55 -18.33
C GLY A 80 -7.46 0.25 -19.11
N PRO A 81 -7.40 -0.66 -20.09
CA PRO A 81 -8.55 -1.03 -20.92
C PRO A 81 -9.58 -1.89 -20.17
N HIS A 82 -9.14 -2.72 -19.22
CA HIS A 82 -9.95 -3.58 -18.36
C HIS A 82 -9.23 -3.80 -17.03
N PRO A 83 -9.91 -4.25 -15.96
CA PRO A 83 -9.21 -4.62 -14.73
C PRO A 83 -8.23 -5.76 -14.98
N GLU A 84 -7.12 -5.74 -14.26
CA GLU A 84 -6.03 -6.72 -14.27
C GLU A 84 -5.47 -6.92 -15.69
N SER A 85 -5.40 -5.82 -16.46
CA SER A 85 -4.79 -5.82 -17.80
C SER A 85 -3.26 -5.77 -17.76
N GLU A 86 -2.69 -5.32 -16.64
CA GLU A 86 -1.24 -5.23 -16.50
C GLU A 86 -0.68 -6.53 -15.91
N PRO A 87 0.36 -7.12 -16.55
CA PRO A 87 0.89 -8.41 -16.16
C PRO A 87 1.43 -8.41 -14.72
N GLU A 88 1.89 -7.27 -14.20
CA GLU A 88 2.34 -7.14 -12.81
C GLU A 88 1.16 -7.30 -11.83
N VAL A 89 0.01 -6.71 -12.16
CA VAL A 89 -1.21 -6.80 -11.35
C VAL A 89 -1.82 -8.19 -11.48
N GLU A 90 -1.95 -8.70 -12.71
CA GLU A 90 -2.46 -10.03 -12.99
C GLU A 90 -1.62 -11.12 -12.29
N GLN A 91 -0.29 -11.05 -12.34
CA GLN A 91 0.56 -12.02 -11.67
C GLN A 91 0.45 -11.94 -10.15
N LEU A 92 0.35 -10.74 -9.57
CA LEU A 92 0.14 -10.59 -8.13
C LEU A 92 -1.18 -11.20 -7.68
N THR A 93 -2.28 -10.88 -8.37
CA THR A 93 -3.60 -11.40 -8.02
C THR A 93 -3.67 -12.91 -8.24
N ASN A 94 -3.11 -13.43 -9.34
CA ASN A 94 -3.02 -14.87 -9.60
C ASN A 94 -2.16 -15.60 -8.58
N PHE A 95 -1.02 -15.02 -8.19
CA PHE A 95 -0.16 -15.61 -7.17
C PHE A 95 -0.92 -15.78 -5.85
N ILE A 96 -1.56 -14.70 -5.37
CA ILE A 96 -2.34 -14.72 -4.13
C ILE A 96 -3.52 -15.70 -4.24
N ASN A 97 -4.24 -15.70 -5.36
CA ASN A 97 -5.42 -16.55 -5.53
C ASN A 97 -5.08 -18.04 -5.62
N ASN A 98 -3.97 -18.39 -6.25
CA ASN A 98 -3.67 -19.78 -6.59
C ASN A 98 -2.67 -20.44 -5.63
N ASN A 99 -1.86 -19.66 -4.90
CA ASN A 99 -0.76 -20.18 -4.09
C ASN A 99 -0.90 -19.88 -2.59
N ILE A 100 -1.77 -18.96 -2.19
CA ILE A 100 -1.98 -18.62 -0.79
C ILE A 100 -3.37 -19.10 -0.37
N PRO A 101 -3.50 -19.95 0.67
CA PRO A 101 -4.80 -20.45 1.12
C PRO A 101 -5.76 -19.31 1.47
N ASP A 102 -7.01 -19.43 1.04
CA ASP A 102 -8.03 -18.43 1.34
C ASP A 102 -8.19 -18.22 2.86
N GLY A 103 -8.29 -16.96 3.27
CA GLY A 103 -8.41 -16.59 4.68
C GLY A 103 -7.11 -16.68 5.51
N SER A 104 -5.99 -17.14 4.93
CA SER A 104 -4.69 -17.17 5.63
C SER A 104 -4.03 -15.80 5.73
N ILE A 105 -4.19 -14.93 4.72
CA ILE A 105 -3.69 -13.55 4.77
C ILE A 105 -4.55 -12.75 5.75
N LYS A 106 -3.96 -12.33 6.86
CA LYS A 106 -4.64 -11.50 7.87
C LYS A 106 -4.40 -10.00 7.68
N ILE A 107 -3.26 -9.65 7.08
CA ILE A 107 -2.80 -8.27 6.93
C ILE A 107 -2.30 -8.07 5.51
N TYR A 108 -2.77 -7.02 4.84
CA TYR A 108 -2.25 -6.55 3.55
C TYR A 108 -1.81 -5.09 3.66
N VAL A 109 -0.55 -4.81 3.29
CA VAL A 109 -0.02 -3.44 3.29
C VAL A 109 0.55 -3.11 1.92
N ALA A 110 0.00 -2.10 1.27
CA ALA A 110 0.62 -1.45 0.12
C ALA A 110 1.47 -0.27 0.61
N LEU A 111 2.78 -0.31 0.36
CA LEU A 111 3.67 0.81 0.67
C LEU A 111 3.74 1.77 -0.50
N HIS A 112 3.39 3.02 -0.25
CA HIS A 112 3.43 4.11 -1.21
C HIS A 112 4.18 5.31 -0.63
N ALA A 113 4.43 6.28 -1.49
CA ALA A 113 4.77 7.61 -1.06
C ALA A 113 4.21 8.62 -2.08
N PRO A 114 3.90 9.86 -1.66
CA PRO A 114 3.99 10.34 -0.29
C PRO A 114 2.68 10.93 0.22
N ASP A 115 2.50 11.00 1.54
CA ASP A 115 1.47 11.85 2.18
C ASP A 115 1.52 11.86 3.72
N GLN A 116 2.28 10.94 4.33
CA GLN A 116 2.20 10.64 5.77
C GLN A 116 0.77 10.31 6.17
N ALA A 117 0.24 9.24 5.57
CA ALA A 117 -1.11 8.77 5.84
C ALA A 117 -1.18 7.25 5.90
N ILE A 118 -2.02 6.74 6.80
CA ILE A 118 -2.46 5.35 6.85
C ILE A 118 -3.87 5.33 6.29
N LEU A 119 -3.98 4.88 5.04
CA LEU A 119 -5.20 4.91 4.25
C LEU A 119 -5.88 3.55 4.28
N THR A 120 -7.11 3.50 4.76
CA THR A 120 -7.94 2.29 4.76
C THR A 120 -8.83 2.26 3.53
N PRO A 121 -9.37 1.09 3.14
CA PRO A 121 -10.53 1.04 2.25
C PRO A 121 -11.68 1.91 2.78
N TRP A 122 -12.57 2.42 1.93
CA TRP A 122 -12.55 2.31 0.47
C TRP A 122 -11.91 3.53 -0.20
N SER A 123 -11.44 3.33 -1.42
CA SER A 123 -11.02 4.41 -2.31
C SER A 123 -12.13 4.90 -3.24
N TYR A 124 -13.05 4.01 -3.67
CA TYR A 124 -14.06 4.35 -4.67
C TYR A 124 -15.27 5.11 -4.10
N THR A 125 -15.47 5.09 -2.79
CA THR A 125 -16.61 5.71 -2.09
C THR A 125 -16.21 6.28 -0.74
N LYS A 126 -16.89 7.36 -0.33
CA LYS A 126 -16.72 7.95 1.01
C LYS A 126 -17.45 7.19 2.11
N VAL A 127 -18.35 6.27 1.75
CA VAL A 127 -19.03 5.38 2.70
C VAL A 127 -17.99 4.41 3.28
N PRO A 128 -17.75 4.38 4.59
CA PRO A 128 -16.76 3.47 5.18
C PRO A 128 -17.15 1.99 5.02
N PRO A 129 -16.17 1.07 5.01
CA PRO A 129 -16.43 -0.37 5.07
C PRO A 129 -17.05 -0.78 6.41
N LYS A 130 -17.65 -1.98 6.47
CA LYS A 130 -18.32 -2.49 7.69
C LYS A 130 -17.37 -2.59 8.88
N GLN A 131 -16.13 -3.05 8.67
CA GLN A 131 -15.10 -3.18 9.71
C GLN A 131 -14.20 -1.92 9.82
N TYR A 132 -14.73 -0.74 9.50
CA TYR A 132 -13.94 0.50 9.55
C TYR A 132 -13.35 0.81 10.94
N ASN A 133 -14.07 0.48 12.02
CA ASN A 133 -13.58 0.74 13.38
C ASN A 133 -12.34 -0.08 13.72
N ASP A 134 -12.29 -1.36 13.33
CA ASP A 134 -11.13 -2.23 13.51
C ASP A 134 -9.92 -1.72 12.71
N LEU A 135 -10.15 -1.36 11.44
CA LEU A 135 -9.12 -0.77 10.58
C LEU A 135 -8.56 0.52 11.18
N LEU A 136 -9.43 1.39 11.71
CA LEU A 136 -9.03 2.65 12.33
C LEU A 136 -8.31 2.44 13.67
N HIS A 137 -8.72 1.47 14.49
CA HIS A 137 -8.02 1.08 15.72
C HIS A 137 -6.57 0.69 15.43
N VAL A 138 -6.40 -0.22 14.48
CA VAL A 138 -5.08 -0.71 14.09
C VAL A 138 -4.23 0.38 13.42
N ALA A 139 -4.82 1.22 12.56
CA ALA A 139 -4.12 2.36 11.97
C ALA A 139 -3.64 3.37 13.04
N ASN A 140 -4.47 3.65 14.05
CA ASN A 140 -4.09 4.53 15.15
C ASN A 140 -2.99 3.91 16.03
N ALA A 141 -3.02 2.60 16.26
CA ALA A 141 -1.95 1.90 16.98
C ALA A 141 -0.61 1.98 16.24
N PHE A 142 -0.62 1.81 14.91
CA PHE A 142 0.56 2.02 14.06
C PHE A 142 1.13 3.43 14.23
N VAL A 143 0.30 4.47 14.10
CA VAL A 143 0.76 5.87 14.22
C VAL A 143 1.21 6.21 15.64
N LYS A 144 0.53 5.68 16.66
CA LYS A 144 0.91 5.87 18.06
C LYS A 144 2.27 5.26 18.37
N ALA A 145 2.59 4.10 17.80
CA ALA A 145 3.84 3.40 18.03
C ALA A 145 5.04 4.04 17.32
N LEU A 146 4.85 4.57 16.10
CA LEU A 146 5.94 5.23 15.36
C LEU A 146 6.26 6.64 15.88
N TYR A 147 5.27 7.33 16.45
CA TYR A 147 5.39 8.75 16.83
C TYR A 147 6.54 9.05 17.80
N PRO A 148 6.81 8.27 18.87
CA PRO A 148 7.87 8.57 19.82
C PRO A 148 9.27 8.65 19.21
N ARG A 149 9.55 7.90 18.13
CA ARG A 149 10.91 7.83 17.56
C ARG A 149 11.35 9.17 16.97
N TYR A 150 10.53 9.75 16.10
CA TYR A 150 10.88 10.96 15.35
C TYR A 150 9.82 12.05 15.33
N ARG A 151 8.70 11.85 16.04
CA ARG A 151 7.53 12.75 16.10
C ARG A 151 6.85 12.96 14.75
N THR A 152 7.04 12.03 13.82
CA THR A 152 6.40 12.05 12.50
C THR A 152 4.90 11.86 12.67
N LYS A 153 4.12 12.80 12.14
CA LYS A 153 2.66 12.80 12.26
C LYS A 153 2.03 12.21 11.00
N TYR A 154 1.23 11.18 11.18
CA TYR A 154 0.44 10.57 10.13
C TYR A 154 -1.05 10.88 10.33
N LYS A 155 -1.79 10.93 9.23
CA LYS A 155 -3.25 10.97 9.23
C LYS A 155 -3.80 9.54 9.05
N CYS A 156 -4.92 9.21 9.68
CA CYS A 156 -5.57 7.91 9.52
C CYS A 156 -7.02 8.09 9.02
N GLY A 157 -7.46 7.22 8.13
CA GLY A 157 -8.85 7.24 7.65
C GLY A 157 -9.02 6.59 6.27
N THR A 158 -10.24 6.60 5.76
CA THR A 158 -10.49 6.01 4.43
C THR A 158 -9.82 6.82 3.33
N MET A 159 -9.29 6.10 2.33
CA MET A 159 -8.60 6.69 1.19
C MET A 159 -9.46 7.74 0.47
N ALA A 160 -10.75 7.46 0.27
CA ALA A 160 -11.68 8.39 -0.37
C ALA A 160 -11.97 9.69 0.42
N ASN A 161 -11.81 9.67 1.75
CA ASN A 161 -12.05 10.84 2.61
C ASN A 161 -10.78 11.67 2.82
N ILE A 162 -9.60 11.04 2.90
CA ILE A 162 -8.32 11.76 3.03
C ILE A 162 -7.87 12.33 1.68
N LEU A 163 -8.05 11.57 0.60
CA LEU A 163 -7.70 11.97 -0.76
C LEU A 163 -8.98 12.37 -1.52
N LYS A 164 -9.01 12.08 -2.82
CA LYS A 164 -10.22 12.14 -3.66
C LYS A 164 -10.62 10.71 -4.03
N PRO A 165 -11.92 10.42 -4.25
CA PRO A 165 -12.33 9.08 -4.65
C PRO A 165 -11.76 8.65 -6.01
N PHE A 166 -11.27 7.41 -6.08
CA PHE A 166 -10.80 6.71 -7.30
C PHE A 166 -11.02 5.21 -7.12
N SER A 167 -10.85 4.40 -8.16
CA SER A 167 -11.10 2.95 -8.09
C SER A 167 -9.94 2.12 -8.63
N GLY A 168 -10.02 0.81 -8.39
CA GLY A 168 -9.06 -0.17 -8.91
C GLY A 168 -7.77 -0.26 -8.11
N THR A 169 -7.83 -0.07 -6.80
CA THR A 169 -6.66 -0.10 -5.93
C THR A 169 -6.42 -1.48 -5.36
N SER A 170 -5.16 -1.80 -5.07
CA SER A 170 -4.81 -3.10 -4.50
C SER A 170 -5.43 -3.32 -3.13
N THR A 171 -5.58 -2.25 -2.34
CA THR A 171 -6.18 -2.31 -0.99
C THR A 171 -7.70 -2.54 -1.05
N ASP A 172 -8.40 -1.91 -1.99
CA ASP A 172 -9.84 -2.18 -2.16
C ASP A 172 -10.04 -3.62 -2.67
N TRP A 173 -9.16 -4.14 -3.51
CA TRP A 173 -9.18 -5.54 -3.95
C TRP A 173 -8.89 -6.52 -2.80
N ALA A 174 -7.83 -6.28 -2.03
CA ALA A 174 -7.46 -7.13 -0.89
C ALA A 174 -8.60 -7.23 0.13
N TYR A 175 -9.24 -6.10 0.44
CA TYR A 175 -10.35 -6.08 1.38
C TYR A 175 -11.66 -6.63 0.76
N GLY A 176 -12.02 -6.17 -0.43
CA GLY A 176 -13.33 -6.43 -1.03
C GLY A 176 -13.47 -7.72 -1.83
N MET A 177 -12.36 -8.28 -2.33
CA MET A 177 -12.36 -9.54 -3.08
C MET A 177 -11.75 -10.69 -2.27
N LYS A 178 -10.65 -10.45 -1.54
CA LYS A 178 -9.99 -11.48 -0.71
C LYS A 178 -10.51 -11.57 0.72
N GLY A 179 -11.30 -10.60 1.18
CA GLY A 179 -11.83 -10.58 2.54
C GLY A 179 -10.74 -10.46 3.60
N ILE A 180 -9.58 -9.89 3.26
CA ILE A 180 -8.48 -9.69 4.21
C ILE A 180 -8.94 -8.64 5.25
N PRO A 181 -8.89 -8.95 6.56
CA PRO A 181 -9.54 -8.12 7.56
C PRO A 181 -8.81 -6.80 7.81
N ILE A 182 -7.47 -6.81 7.78
CA ILE A 182 -6.62 -5.65 8.07
C ILE A 182 -5.89 -5.22 6.80
N VAL A 183 -6.27 -4.08 6.22
CA VAL A 183 -5.74 -3.62 4.93
C VAL A 183 -5.40 -2.14 4.97
N PHE A 184 -4.15 -1.80 4.60
CA PHE A 184 -3.67 -0.42 4.57
C PHE A 184 -2.91 -0.10 3.28
N CYS A 185 -3.07 1.14 2.81
CA CYS A 185 -2.04 1.82 2.05
C CYS A 185 -1.30 2.75 3.00
N VAL A 186 0.02 2.56 3.14
CA VAL A 186 0.88 3.41 3.95
C VAL A 186 1.57 4.37 3.01
N GLU A 187 1.22 5.65 3.09
CA GLU A 187 1.87 6.73 2.38
C GLU A 187 3.00 7.31 3.23
N LEU A 188 4.24 7.00 2.86
CA LEU A 188 5.46 7.39 3.57
C LEU A 188 5.73 8.91 3.52
N PRO A 189 6.72 9.41 4.28
CA PRO A 189 6.98 10.84 4.41
C PRO A 189 7.51 11.51 3.15
N SER A 190 6.99 12.71 2.88
CA SER A 190 7.64 13.74 2.06
C SER A 190 7.42 15.16 2.58
N ARG A 191 6.76 15.35 3.74
CA ARG A 191 6.55 16.70 4.28
C ARG A 191 7.91 17.28 4.65
N ASP A 192 8.04 18.59 4.45
CA ASP A 192 9.23 19.38 4.75
C ASP A 192 10.43 19.20 3.79
N ILE A 193 10.21 18.64 2.60
CA ILE A 193 11.20 18.67 1.49
C ILE A 193 10.63 19.30 0.21
N PRO A 194 11.46 19.95 -0.63
CA PRO A 194 10.98 20.65 -1.84
C PRO A 194 10.41 19.72 -2.91
N LYS A 195 10.79 18.44 -2.90
CA LYS A 195 10.48 17.48 -3.96
C LYS A 195 9.85 16.21 -3.39
N LEU A 196 8.56 16.04 -3.62
CA LEU A 196 7.71 15.04 -2.96
C LEU A 196 8.21 13.59 -3.09
N PHE A 197 8.84 13.21 -4.22
CA PHE A 197 9.30 11.83 -4.49
C PHE A 197 10.84 11.67 -4.44
N GLU A 198 11.56 12.70 -4.03
CA GLU A 198 13.03 12.74 -3.96
C GLU A 198 13.46 12.96 -2.50
N LEU A 199 12.97 12.08 -1.61
CA LEU A 199 13.38 12.05 -0.21
C LEU A 199 14.89 11.75 -0.12
N PRO A 200 15.69 12.55 0.62
CA PRO A 200 17.13 12.35 0.70
C PRO A 200 17.51 10.96 1.24
N GLU A 201 18.59 10.37 0.72
CA GLU A 201 19.07 9.03 1.12
C GLU A 201 19.21 8.86 2.64
N ARG A 202 19.70 9.90 3.34
CA ARG A 202 19.81 9.93 4.82
C ARG A 202 18.49 9.67 5.56
N MET A 203 17.36 9.83 4.90
CA MET A 203 16.03 9.58 5.47
C MET A 203 15.60 8.12 5.31
N ILE A 204 16.24 7.31 4.46
CA ILE A 204 15.84 5.91 4.24
C ILE A 204 15.82 5.14 5.56
N LEU A 205 16.96 5.08 6.26
CA LEU A 205 17.05 4.35 7.53
C LEU A 205 16.17 4.96 8.63
N ARG A 206 16.00 6.29 8.61
CA ARG A 206 15.12 6.99 9.55
C ARG A 206 13.66 6.57 9.35
N THR A 207 13.17 6.62 8.11
CA THR A 207 11.81 6.21 7.74
C THR A 207 11.60 4.73 7.97
N SER A 208 12.57 3.87 7.63
CA SER A 208 12.49 2.43 7.90
C SER A 208 12.39 2.12 9.40
N ALA A 209 13.11 2.86 10.25
CA ALA A 209 13.09 2.62 11.69
C ALA A 209 11.76 3.00 12.35
N GLU A 210 11.14 4.12 11.98
CA GLU A 210 9.80 4.46 12.49
C GLU A 210 8.69 3.57 11.89
N LEU A 211 8.87 3.11 10.63
CA LEU A 211 7.97 2.16 10.00
C LEU A 211 7.95 0.83 10.77
N LEU A 212 9.12 0.35 11.22
CA LEU A 212 9.22 -0.85 12.05
C LEU A 212 8.47 -0.69 13.39
N ASP A 213 8.63 0.45 14.06
CA ASP A 213 7.87 0.74 15.30
C ASP A 213 6.37 0.76 15.03
N GLY A 214 5.94 1.33 13.91
CA GLY A 214 4.55 1.31 13.48
C GLY A 214 4.02 -0.12 13.32
N PHE A 215 4.79 -1.00 12.68
CA PHE A 215 4.42 -2.41 12.54
C PHE A 215 4.32 -3.15 13.88
N ILE A 216 5.17 -2.85 14.86
CA ILE A 216 5.04 -3.39 16.22
C ILE A 216 3.69 -3.00 16.83
N GLY A 217 3.32 -1.72 16.76
CA GLY A 217 2.02 -1.24 17.27
C GLY A 217 0.84 -1.85 16.53
N LEU A 218 0.96 -2.01 15.21
CA LEU A 218 -0.03 -2.65 14.37
C LEU A 218 -0.28 -4.10 14.82
N ILE A 219 0.76 -4.92 14.98
CA ILE A 219 0.60 -6.32 15.39
C ILE A 219 -0.06 -6.46 16.76
N LYS A 220 0.34 -5.62 17.73
CA LYS A 220 -0.29 -5.62 19.06
C LYS A 220 -1.80 -5.38 18.95
N ALA A 221 -2.22 -4.39 18.16
CA ALA A 221 -3.64 -4.11 17.95
C ALA A 221 -4.38 -5.20 17.15
N VAL A 222 -3.73 -5.88 16.21
CA VAL A 222 -4.33 -6.99 15.45
C VAL A 222 -4.58 -8.20 16.37
N LYS A 223 -3.68 -8.48 17.32
CA LYS A 223 -3.84 -9.52 18.36
C LYS A 223 -4.98 -9.19 19.33
N GLU A 224 -5.10 -7.93 19.75
CA GLU A 224 -6.21 -7.47 20.61
C GLU A 224 -7.58 -7.74 19.95
N LEU A 225 -7.65 -7.62 18.62
CA LEU A 225 -8.84 -7.92 17.82
C LEU A 225 -8.99 -9.40 17.45
N GLN A 226 -8.08 -10.27 17.89
CA GLN A 226 -8.10 -11.72 17.67
C GLN A 226 -8.07 -12.15 16.20
N TYR A 227 -7.42 -11.37 15.33
CA TYR A 227 -7.24 -11.73 13.92
C TYR A 227 -6.02 -12.65 13.68
N ILE A 228 -5.05 -12.63 14.60
CA ILE A 228 -3.83 -13.47 14.67
C ILE A 228 -3.56 -13.88 16.11
#